data_AF-A0A7Y6GDB3-F1
#
_entry.id   AF-A0A7Y6GDB3-F1
#
_cell.length_a   1.000
_cell.length_b   1.000
_cell.length_c   1.000
_cell.angle_alpha   90.00
_cell.angle_beta   90.00
_cell.angle_gamma   90.00
#
_symmetry.space_group_name_H-M   'P 1'
#
loop_
_entity.id
_entity.type
_entity.pdbx_description
1 polymer ?
#
loop_
_entity_poly.entity_id
_entity_poly.type
_entity_poly.pdbx_seq_one_letter_code
_entity_poly.pdbx_strand_id
1 'polypeptide(L)'
;MGTTRSRNVVVIRFDDSDRTYRALSQLKKADADGLIDVHAAVIVERKADGSLDVADGTDHQIGEGITKGSLIGLLVGILGGPFGLLLGWGAGALIGGAIDADKASETDAVIGAFAKTVPPGRNALITDVTETRESVIDTDAAADGGTVTRRPAHEVLDEIEAAAAAAEAARDAASAKLRAEKRAERREEFHERWGRIRHGVHL
;
A
#
# COMPACT_ATOMS: atom_id res chain seq x y z
N MET A 1 26.15 -11.51 26.31
CA MET A 1 24.82 -11.60 25.68
C MET A 1 24.89 -10.89 24.35
N GLY A 2 24.73 -11.62 23.24
CA GLY A 2 24.71 -11.00 21.91
C GLY A 2 23.44 -10.18 21.76
N THR A 3 23.57 -8.88 21.47
CA THR A 3 22.45 -8.05 21.04
C THR A 3 22.03 -8.48 19.64
N THR A 4 20.98 -9.29 19.53
CA THR A 4 20.39 -9.62 18.23
C THR A 4 19.73 -8.36 17.67
N ARG A 5 20.37 -7.72 16.68
CA ARG A 5 19.73 -6.67 15.88
C ARG A 5 18.57 -7.29 15.12
N SER A 6 17.37 -6.77 15.36
CA SER A 6 16.15 -7.26 14.71
C SER A 6 15.62 -6.15 13.80
N ARG A 7 15.48 -6.45 12.50
CA ARG A 7 14.89 -5.52 11.53
C ARG A 7 13.38 -5.74 11.52
N ASN A 8 12.65 -4.67 11.82
CA ASN A 8 11.21 -4.68 11.97
C ASN A 8 10.57 -3.59 11.11
N VAL A 9 9.33 -3.85 10.68
CA VAL A 9 8.41 -2.78 10.34
C VAL A 9 7.62 -2.43 11.60
N VAL A 10 7.70 -1.17 11.99
CA VAL A 10 7.06 -0.64 13.19
C VAL A 10 5.98 0.36 12.79
N VAL A 11 4.82 0.21 13.41
CA VAL A 11 3.66 1.08 13.25
C VAL A 11 3.45 1.82 14.55
N ILE A 12 3.41 3.14 14.49
CA ILE A 12 3.13 3.99 15.63
C ILE A 12 1.87 4.78 15.33
N ARG A 13 0.87 4.65 16.20
CA ARG A 13 -0.43 5.32 16.10
C ARG A 13 -0.65 6.20 17.32
N PHE A 14 -1.23 7.37 17.10
CA PHE A 14 -1.59 8.30 18.15
C PHE A 14 -3.06 8.71 18.00
N ASP A 15 -3.69 9.08 19.12
CA ASP A 15 -5.03 9.68 19.09
C ASP A 15 -5.03 11.07 18.47
N ASP A 16 -3.88 11.76 18.47
CA ASP A 16 -3.70 13.09 17.90
C ASP A 16 -2.69 13.04 16.75
N SER A 17 -3.11 13.50 15.58
CA SER A 17 -2.35 13.37 14.35
C SER A 17 -1.06 14.19 14.32
N ASP A 18 -0.99 15.26 15.11
CA ASP A 18 0.22 16.10 15.21
C ASP A 18 1.37 15.35 15.91
N ARG A 19 1.04 14.40 16.79
CA ARG A 19 2.03 13.60 17.53
C ARG A 19 2.80 12.66 16.61
N THR A 20 2.20 12.24 15.50
CA THR A 20 2.84 11.39 14.49
C THR A 20 4.04 12.08 13.84
N TYR A 21 3.95 13.39 13.58
CA TYR A 21 5.07 14.18 13.03
C TYR A 21 6.20 14.39 14.05
N ARG A 22 5.83 14.56 15.33
CA ARG A 22 6.81 14.61 16.42
C ARG A 22 7.56 13.29 16.57
N ALA A 23 6.84 12.16 16.54
CA ALA A 23 7.44 10.83 16.58
C ALA A 23 8.41 10.61 15.41
N LEU A 24 8.07 11.07 14.20
CA LEU A 24 8.99 11.02 13.06
C LEU A 24 10.28 11.83 13.32
N SER A 25 10.16 13.00 13.94
CA SER A 25 11.31 13.84 14.29
C SER A 25 12.20 13.20 15.37
N GLN A 26 11.60 12.57 16.38
CA GLN A 26 12.32 11.80 17.40
C GLN A 26 13.05 10.59 16.79
N LEU A 27 12.39 9.87 15.88
CA LEU A 27 12.96 8.73 15.16
C LEU A 27 14.20 9.15 14.34
N LYS A 28 14.10 10.24 13.57
CA LYS A 28 15.24 10.81 12.81
C LYS A 28 16.41 11.18 13.72
N LYS A 29 16.12 11.73 14.91
CA LYS A 29 17.16 12.06 15.89
C LYS A 29 17.81 10.80 16.46
N ALA A 30 17.02 9.79 16.84
CA ALA A 30 17.53 8.54 17.37
C ALA A 30 18.41 7.78 16.37
N ASP A 31 18.09 7.88 15.08
CA ASP A 31 18.93 7.40 13.96
C ASP A 31 20.25 8.16 13.88
N ALA A 32 20.20 9.50 13.88
CA ALA A 32 21.40 10.34 13.86
C ALA A 32 22.31 10.14 15.09
N ASP A 33 21.72 9.84 16.25
CA ASP A 33 22.42 9.52 17.49
C ASP A 33 22.92 8.04 17.53
N GLY A 34 22.63 7.24 16.50
CA GLY A 34 23.07 5.85 16.36
C GLY A 34 22.39 4.85 17.31
N LEU A 35 21.23 5.21 17.87
CA LEU A 35 20.47 4.37 18.80
C LEU A 35 19.64 3.30 18.08
N ILE A 36 19.18 3.63 16.89
CA ILE A 36 18.46 2.78 15.94
C ILE A 36 19.03 3.04 14.54
N ASP A 37 18.69 2.18 13.59
CA ASP A 37 19.05 2.35 12.18
C ASP A 37 17.77 2.35 11.34
N VAL A 38 17.37 3.54 10.89
CA VAL A 38 16.11 3.76 10.16
C VAL A 38 16.36 3.59 8.67
N HIS A 39 15.80 2.52 8.11
CA HIS A 39 15.90 2.20 6.68
C HIS A 39 14.94 3.05 5.84
N ALA A 40 13.73 3.26 6.37
CA ALA A 40 12.71 4.12 5.78
C ALA A 40 11.64 4.48 6.82
N ALA A 41 10.98 5.63 6.62
CA ALA A 41 9.84 6.05 7.44
C ALA A 41 8.86 6.88 6.61
N VAL A 42 7.57 6.69 6.87
CA VAL A 42 6.48 7.38 6.17
C VAL A 42 5.31 7.62 7.11
N ILE A 43 4.64 8.76 6.94
CA ILE A 43 3.35 9.03 7.59
C ILE A 43 2.25 8.72 6.59
N VAL A 44 1.31 7.89 7.01
CA VAL A 44 0.13 7.54 6.24
C VAL A 44 -1.08 8.13 6.93
N GLU A 45 -1.87 8.91 6.21
CA GLU A 45 -3.13 9.48 6.66
C GLU A 45 -4.29 8.72 6.04
N ARG A 46 -5.31 8.40 6.84
CA ARG A 46 -6.57 7.90 6.33
C ARG A 46 -7.57 9.04 6.30
N LYS A 47 -7.99 9.46 5.11
CA LYS A 47 -9.00 10.51 4.95
C LYS A 47 -10.37 10.03 5.43
N ALA A 48 -11.29 10.97 5.62
CA ALA A 48 -12.66 10.69 6.07
C ALA A 48 -13.44 9.78 5.10
N ASP A 49 -13.14 9.83 3.80
CA ASP A 49 -13.72 8.96 2.77
C ASP A 49 -13.11 7.55 2.76
N GLY A 50 -12.13 7.28 3.63
CA GLY A 50 -11.45 6.01 3.77
C GLY A 50 -10.27 5.81 2.82
N SER A 51 -10.01 6.75 1.91
CA SER A 51 -8.80 6.76 1.09
C SER A 51 -7.56 6.96 1.95
N LEU A 52 -6.44 6.37 1.54
CA LEU A 52 -5.16 6.63 2.19
C LEU A 52 -4.38 7.66 1.39
N ASP A 53 -3.85 8.63 2.10
CA ASP A 53 -2.81 9.51 1.63
C ASP A 53 -1.48 9.10 2.25
N VAL A 54 -0.45 9.03 1.43
CA VAL A 54 0.90 9.08 1.95
C VAL A 54 1.23 10.55 2.01
N ALA A 55 1.49 11.08 3.21
CA ALA A 55 1.76 12.50 3.38
C ALA A 55 2.97 12.88 2.50
N ASP A 56 2.69 13.45 1.32
CA ASP A 56 3.70 13.78 0.33
C ASP A 56 4.42 15.06 0.76
N GLY A 57 5.74 15.04 0.67
CA GLY A 57 6.66 16.02 1.23
C GLY A 57 6.67 17.36 0.51
N THR A 58 5.54 18.07 0.46
CA THR A 58 5.50 19.47 0.01
C THR A 58 5.50 20.50 1.12
N ASP A 59 5.39 20.09 2.40
CA ASP A 59 5.62 21.02 3.52
C ASP A 59 6.42 20.41 4.69
N HIS A 60 6.50 19.08 4.78
CA HIS A 60 7.27 18.40 5.83
C HIS A 60 8.04 17.23 5.21
N GLN A 61 9.37 17.35 5.22
CA GLN A 61 10.38 16.48 4.59
C GLN A 61 10.19 14.96 4.81
N ILE A 62 9.29 14.36 4.04
CA ILE A 62 9.19 12.92 3.77
C ILE A 62 9.67 12.75 2.33
N GLY A 63 10.98 12.78 2.13
CA GLY A 63 11.57 12.68 0.79
C GLY A 63 12.93 11.98 0.76
N GLU A 64 13.69 12.05 1.86
CA GLU A 64 15.02 11.41 1.93
C GLU A 64 14.96 9.94 2.39
N GLY A 65 13.92 9.53 3.13
CA GLY A 65 13.86 8.20 3.75
C GLY A 65 13.22 7.08 2.90
N ILE A 66 12.43 7.41 1.88
CA ILE A 66 11.78 6.39 1.03
C ILE A 66 12.68 6.13 -0.18
N THR A 67 13.63 5.22 -0.02
CA THR A 67 14.54 4.81 -1.11
C THR A 67 13.87 3.78 -2.02
N LYS A 68 14.22 3.82 -3.33
CA LYS A 68 13.81 2.78 -4.30
C LYS A 68 14.38 1.43 -3.84
N GLY A 69 13.50 0.49 -3.51
CA GLY A 69 13.86 -0.85 -3.03
C GLY A 69 13.70 -1.04 -1.52
N SER A 70 13.34 -0.01 -0.75
CA SER A 70 12.95 -0.18 0.66
C SER A 70 11.60 -0.89 0.80
N LEU A 71 11.42 -1.59 1.92
CA LEU A 71 10.16 -2.27 2.23
C LEU A 71 8.98 -1.29 2.29
N ILE A 72 9.23 -0.11 2.86
CA ILE A 72 8.26 1.00 2.86
C ILE A 72 7.98 1.51 1.44
N GLY A 73 9.00 1.61 0.59
CA GLY A 73 8.82 1.99 -0.82
C GLY A 73 8.00 0.98 -1.61
N LEU A 74 8.14 -0.32 -1.33
CA LEU A 74 7.29 -1.37 -1.90
C LEU A 74 5.85 -1.24 -1.42
N LEU A 75 5.64 -1.03 -0.11
CA LEU A 75 4.32 -0.79 0.48
C LEU A 75 3.66 0.42 -0.19
N VAL A 76 4.31 1.59 -0.16
CA VAL A 76 3.84 2.84 -0.76
C VAL A 76 3.61 2.69 -2.26
N GLY A 77 4.48 1.97 -2.98
CA GLY A 77 4.30 1.72 -4.42
C GLY A 77 3.04 0.93 -4.74
N ILE A 78 2.66 -0.01 -3.89
CA ILE A 78 1.38 -0.71 -4.01
C ILE A 78 0.23 0.25 -3.66
N LEU A 79 0.39 1.15 -2.66
CA LEU A 79 -0.64 2.13 -2.26
C LEU A 79 -0.92 3.20 -3.34
N GLY A 80 0.14 3.84 -3.83
CA GLY A 80 0.06 4.96 -4.77
C GLY A 80 0.07 4.54 -6.24
N GLY A 81 0.32 3.26 -6.51
CA GLY A 81 0.33 2.71 -7.85
C GLY A 81 -1.08 2.48 -8.43
N PRO A 82 -1.17 2.04 -9.70
CA PRO A 82 -2.44 1.64 -10.32
C PRO A 82 -3.16 0.50 -9.56
N PHE A 83 -2.48 -0.13 -8.60
CA PHE A 83 -3.00 -1.20 -7.74
C PHE A 83 -3.80 -0.68 -6.55
N GLY A 84 -3.40 0.45 -5.94
CA GLY A 84 -4.19 1.07 -4.87
C GLY A 84 -5.59 1.48 -5.37
N LEU A 85 -5.71 1.90 -6.63
CA LEU A 85 -7.00 2.17 -7.26
C LEU A 85 -7.89 0.92 -7.36
N LEU A 86 -7.31 -0.25 -7.65
CA LEU A 86 -8.05 -1.52 -7.76
C LEU A 86 -8.53 -2.04 -6.40
N LEU A 87 -7.81 -1.71 -5.33
CA LEU A 87 -8.14 -2.10 -3.95
C LEU A 87 -9.06 -1.10 -3.24
N GLY A 88 -9.54 -0.06 -3.94
CA GLY A 88 -10.47 0.94 -3.40
C GLY A 88 -9.82 2.05 -2.57
N TRP A 89 -8.51 2.28 -2.73
CA TRP A 89 -7.74 3.23 -1.91
C TRP A 89 -7.56 4.61 -2.53
N GLY A 90 -7.75 4.76 -3.85
CA GLY A 90 -7.92 6.07 -4.48
C GLY A 90 -9.40 6.38 -4.72
N ALA A 91 -9.70 7.63 -5.08
CA ALA A 91 -11.02 8.28 -5.17
C ALA A 91 -12.13 7.60 -6.03
N GLY A 92 -12.08 6.31 -6.32
CA GLY A 92 -13.16 5.61 -7.00
C GLY A 92 -13.14 4.10 -6.79
N ALA A 93 -14.13 3.62 -6.04
CA ALA A 93 -14.79 2.33 -6.28
C ALA A 93 -15.59 2.36 -7.63
N LEU A 94 -14.99 2.90 -8.70
CA LEU A 94 -15.62 3.08 -10.00
C LEU A 94 -15.00 2.19 -11.09
N ILE A 95 -14.59 0.96 -10.73
CA ILE A 95 -14.67 -0.16 -11.68
C ILE A 95 -15.97 -0.87 -11.35
N GLY A 96 -17.05 -0.32 -11.90
CA GLY A 96 -18.40 -0.82 -11.71
C GLY A 96 -18.60 -2.19 -12.34
N GLY A 97 -19.26 -3.08 -11.59
CA GLY A 97 -19.97 -4.25 -12.08
C GLY A 97 -19.15 -5.54 -12.12
N ALA A 98 -19.58 -6.52 -11.32
CA ALA A 98 -19.23 -7.94 -11.42
C ALA A 98 -17.97 -8.46 -10.70
N ILE A 99 -17.68 -7.99 -9.49
CA ILE A 99 -16.96 -8.85 -8.54
C ILE A 99 -17.83 -8.97 -7.29
N ASP A 100 -18.43 -10.14 -7.11
CA ASP A 100 -19.16 -10.51 -5.89
C ASP A 100 -18.30 -10.18 -4.67
N ALA A 101 -18.90 -9.40 -3.76
CA ALA A 101 -18.28 -8.96 -2.51
C ALA A 101 -17.83 -10.12 -1.60
N ASP A 102 -18.32 -11.34 -1.86
CA ASP A 102 -18.00 -12.55 -1.10
C ASP A 102 -16.63 -13.17 -1.44
N LYS A 103 -15.92 -12.69 -2.48
CA LYS A 103 -14.55 -13.15 -2.81
C LYS A 103 -13.43 -12.23 -2.34
N ALA A 104 -13.75 -11.19 -1.57
CA ALA A 104 -12.76 -10.34 -0.91
C ALA A 104 -12.09 -11.02 0.31
N SER A 105 -12.21 -12.34 0.46
CA SER A 105 -11.54 -13.12 1.50
C SER A 105 -10.44 -13.98 0.90
N GLU A 106 -9.19 -13.64 1.23
CA GLU A 106 -8.01 -14.52 1.41
C GLU A 106 -6.68 -13.82 1.12
N THR A 107 -6.69 -12.50 0.92
CA THR A 107 -5.46 -11.72 1.09
C THR A 107 -5.82 -10.50 1.91
N ASP A 108 -5.84 -10.64 3.23
CA ASP A 108 -5.54 -9.50 4.11
C ASP A 108 -4.08 -9.12 3.79
N ALA A 109 -3.89 -8.43 2.67
CA ALA A 109 -2.62 -7.85 2.29
C ALA A 109 -2.20 -6.99 3.48
N VAL A 110 -0.92 -7.07 3.89
CA VAL A 110 -0.28 -6.22 4.92
C VAL A 110 -0.88 -4.82 4.90
N ILE A 111 -1.00 -4.28 3.70
CA ILE A 111 -1.56 -2.97 3.34
C ILE A 111 -3.02 -2.77 3.82
N GLY A 112 -3.93 -3.70 3.52
CA GLY A 112 -5.30 -3.71 4.01
C GLY A 112 -5.39 -3.78 5.54
N ALA A 113 -4.54 -4.60 6.16
CA ALA A 113 -4.45 -4.68 7.62
C ALA A 113 -3.94 -3.37 8.23
N PHE A 114 -2.90 -2.76 7.64
CA PHE A 114 -2.36 -1.46 8.04
C PHE A 114 -3.42 -0.35 7.96
N ALA A 115 -4.15 -0.23 6.84
CA ALA A 115 -5.22 0.76 6.70
C ALA A 115 -6.35 0.58 7.70
N LYS A 116 -6.76 -0.67 7.96
CA LYS A 116 -7.82 -0.98 8.93
C LYS A 116 -7.41 -0.59 10.36
N THR A 117 -6.11 -0.52 10.66
CA THR A 117 -5.63 -0.07 11.97
C THR A 117 -5.60 1.45 12.16
N VAL A 118 -5.66 2.23 11.07
CA VAL A 118 -5.71 3.70 11.15
C VAL A 118 -7.16 4.17 11.03
N PRO A 119 -7.76 4.77 12.08
CA PRO A 119 -9.12 5.29 11.98
C PRO A 119 -9.24 6.36 10.89
N PRO A 120 -10.40 6.51 10.22
CA PRO A 120 -10.60 7.62 9.30
C PRO A 120 -10.48 8.97 10.02
N GLY A 121 -9.82 9.92 9.35
CA GLY A 121 -9.42 11.21 9.90
C GLY A 121 -8.18 11.17 10.81
N ARG A 122 -7.43 10.06 10.83
CA ARG A 122 -6.21 9.89 11.63
C ARG A 122 -5.04 9.49 10.75
N ASN A 123 -3.85 9.51 11.34
CA ASN A 123 -2.60 9.10 10.68
C ASN A 123 -1.82 8.10 11.53
N ALA A 124 -0.82 7.49 10.91
CA ALA A 124 0.13 6.60 11.55
C ALA A 124 1.53 6.78 10.95
N LEU A 125 2.55 6.59 11.77
CA LEU A 125 3.93 6.50 11.33
C LEU A 125 4.25 5.03 11.08
N ILE A 126 4.74 4.73 9.88
CA ILE A 126 5.25 3.41 9.52
C ILE A 126 6.74 3.55 9.26
N THR A 127 7.55 2.71 9.90
CA THR A 127 9.00 2.73 9.72
C THR A 127 9.59 1.33 9.60
N ASP A 128 10.51 1.17 8.66
CA ASP A 128 11.40 0.02 8.56
C ASP A 128 12.69 0.38 9.28
N VAL A 129 13.00 -0.35 10.36
CA VAL A 129 14.03 0.01 11.32
C VAL A 129 14.73 -1.23 11.83
N THR A 130 16.05 -1.13 12.02
CA THR A 130 16.83 -2.11 12.77
C THR A 130 16.99 -1.60 14.19
N GLU A 131 16.34 -2.27 15.14
CA GLU A 131 16.38 -1.93 16.56
C GLU A 131 17.50 -2.74 17.24
N THR A 132 18.39 -2.05 17.94
CA THR A 132 19.27 -2.71 18.94
C THR A 132 18.55 -2.84 20.28
N ARG A 133 17.62 -1.90 20.58
CA ARG A 133 16.79 -1.87 21.77
C ARG A 133 15.41 -1.29 21.44
N GLU A 134 14.35 -2.06 21.65
CA GLU A 134 12.96 -1.61 21.40
C GLU A 134 12.55 -0.43 22.28
N SER A 135 13.18 -0.29 23.47
CA SER A 135 12.90 0.78 24.42
C SER A 135 13.07 2.18 23.85
N VAL A 136 13.87 2.36 22.79
CA VAL A 136 14.07 3.67 22.15
C VAL A 136 12.75 4.17 21.56
N ILE A 137 12.08 3.33 20.75
CA ILE A 137 10.81 3.68 20.13
C ILE A 137 9.67 3.61 21.15
N ASP A 138 9.67 2.61 22.05
CA ASP A 138 8.58 2.42 23.00
C ASP A 138 8.45 3.58 24.00
N THR A 139 9.57 4.09 24.50
CA THR A 139 9.55 5.17 25.49
C THR A 139 9.03 6.46 24.87
N ASP A 140 9.49 6.79 23.66
CA ASP A 140 9.08 7.99 22.94
C ASP A 140 7.60 7.92 22.55
N ALA A 141 7.16 6.77 22.01
CA ALA A 141 5.75 6.56 21.70
C ALA A 141 4.87 6.64 22.95
N ALA A 142 5.25 5.97 24.04
CA ALA A 142 4.47 5.96 25.28
C ALA A 142 4.39 7.36 25.94
N ALA A 143 5.48 8.15 25.88
CA ALA A 143 5.49 9.52 26.41
C ALA A 143 4.44 10.41 25.74
N ASP A 144 4.15 10.14 24.47
CA ASP A 144 3.14 10.85 23.68
C ASP A 144 1.79 10.11 23.57
N GLY A 145 1.59 9.02 24.33
CA GLY A 145 0.33 8.26 24.35
C GLY A 145 0.12 7.39 23.10
N GLY A 146 1.19 7.07 22.39
CA GLY A 146 1.17 6.26 21.17
C GLY A 146 1.07 4.77 21.44
N THR A 147 0.50 4.04 20.48
CA THR A 147 0.51 2.58 20.43
C THR A 147 1.50 2.11 19.38
N VAL A 148 2.42 1.23 19.79
CA VAL A 148 3.43 0.63 18.91
C VAL A 148 3.01 -0.79 18.52
N THR A 149 3.17 -1.14 17.25
CA THR A 149 2.99 -2.50 16.75
C THR A 149 4.21 -2.85 15.91
N ARG A 150 4.85 -3.99 16.22
CA ARG A 150 6.05 -4.45 15.51
C ARG A 150 5.76 -5.70 14.72
N ARG A 151 6.33 -5.79 13.53
CA ARG A 151 6.36 -7.00 12.72
C ARG A 151 7.77 -7.24 12.19
N PRO A 152 8.28 -8.48 12.20
CA PRO A 152 9.56 -8.80 11.58
C PRO A 152 9.55 -8.43 10.09
N ALA A 153 10.60 -7.76 9.63
CA ALA A 153 10.64 -7.25 8.26
C ALA A 153 10.56 -8.36 7.18
N HIS A 154 11.07 -9.56 7.49
CA HIS A 154 11.02 -10.69 6.57
C HIS A 154 9.58 -11.19 6.34
N GLU A 155 8.76 -11.32 7.39
CA GLU A 155 7.34 -11.70 7.24
C GLU A 155 6.57 -10.67 6.43
N VAL A 156 6.85 -9.39 6.68
CA VAL A 156 6.20 -8.29 5.93
C VAL A 156 6.61 -8.34 4.45
N LEU A 157 7.87 -8.65 4.15
CA LEU A 157 8.34 -8.82 2.78
C LEU A 157 7.65 -10.02 2.10
N ASP A 158 7.61 -11.18 2.74
CA ASP A 158 6.97 -12.39 2.21
C ASP A 158 5.50 -12.11 1.85
N GLU A 159 4.77 -11.40 2.71
CA GLU A 159 3.37 -11.04 2.45
C GLU A 159 3.22 -10.00 1.32
N ILE A 160 4.14 -9.03 1.20
CA ILE A 160 4.14 -8.07 0.08
C ILE A 160 4.40 -8.78 -1.25
N GLU A 161 5.36 -9.70 -1.27
CA GLU A 161 5.67 -10.49 -2.47
C GLU A 161 4.47 -11.36 -2.89
N ALA A 162 3.83 -12.01 -1.92
CA ALA A 162 2.61 -12.78 -2.16
C ALA A 162 1.47 -11.90 -2.71
N ALA A 163 1.24 -10.73 -2.10
CA ALA A 163 0.22 -9.79 -2.56
C ALA A 163 0.51 -9.24 -3.96
N ALA A 164 1.77 -8.93 -4.27
CA ALA A 164 2.20 -8.48 -5.59
C ALA A 164 1.99 -9.56 -6.66
N ALA A 165 2.35 -10.82 -6.36
CA ALA A 165 2.14 -11.95 -7.26
C ALA A 165 0.65 -12.20 -7.53
N ALA A 166 -0.20 -12.15 -6.50
CA ALA A 166 -1.64 -12.29 -6.63
C ALA A 166 -2.25 -11.17 -7.49
N ALA A 167 -1.81 -9.92 -7.28
CA ALA A 167 -2.27 -8.77 -8.05
C ALA A 167 -1.86 -8.87 -9.53
N GLU A 168 -0.64 -9.31 -9.83
CA GLU A 168 -0.18 -9.50 -11.21
C GLU A 168 -0.97 -10.61 -11.92
N ALA A 169 -1.22 -11.73 -11.25
CA ALA A 169 -2.05 -12.80 -11.78
C ALA A 169 -3.49 -12.33 -12.10
N ALA A 170 -4.08 -11.52 -11.21
CA ALA A 170 -5.40 -10.93 -11.44
C ALA A 170 -5.41 -9.98 -12.65
N ARG A 171 -4.35 -9.19 -12.84
CA ARG A 171 -4.20 -8.32 -14.01
C ARG A 171 -4.09 -9.10 -15.31
N ASP A 172 -3.28 -10.15 -15.33
CA ASP A 172 -3.12 -10.99 -16.51
C ASP A 172 -4.45 -11.62 -16.92
N ALA A 173 -5.19 -12.15 -15.95
CA ALA A 173 -6.53 -12.68 -16.17
C ALA A 173 -7.51 -11.62 -16.71
N ALA A 174 -7.54 -10.43 -16.11
CA ALA A 174 -8.39 -9.33 -16.58
C ALA A 174 -8.02 -8.88 -18.00
N SER A 175 -6.73 -8.76 -18.30
CA SER A 175 -6.24 -8.37 -19.63
C SER A 175 -6.56 -9.43 -20.69
N ALA A 176 -6.46 -10.72 -20.34
CA ALA A 176 -6.83 -11.82 -21.21
C ALA A 176 -8.32 -11.82 -21.52
N LYS A 177 -9.17 -11.60 -20.52
CA LYS A 177 -10.63 -11.45 -20.68
C LYS A 177 -10.98 -10.31 -21.62
N LEU A 178 -10.45 -9.10 -21.38
CA LEU A 178 -10.66 -7.93 -22.25
C LEU A 178 -10.19 -8.18 -23.69
N ARG A 179 -9.06 -8.88 -23.87
CA ARG A 179 -8.56 -9.25 -25.21
C ARG A 179 -9.48 -10.26 -25.90
N ALA A 180 -10.07 -11.19 -25.16
CA ALA A 180 -11.01 -12.18 -25.69
C ALA A 180 -12.32 -11.51 -26.14
N GLU A 181 -12.90 -10.64 -25.30
CA GLU A 181 -14.11 -9.87 -25.61
C GLU A 181 -13.91 -9.01 -26.87
N LYS A 182 -12.83 -8.21 -26.93
CA LYS A 182 -12.49 -7.42 -28.13
C LYS A 182 -12.23 -8.26 -29.38
N ARG A 183 -11.82 -9.53 -29.24
CA ARG A 183 -11.67 -10.44 -30.38
C ARG A 183 -13.02 -11.00 -30.84
N ALA A 184 -13.95 -11.26 -29.92
CA ALA A 184 -15.30 -11.69 -30.24
C ALA A 184 -16.08 -10.56 -30.94
N GLU A 185 -16.09 -9.36 -30.36
CA GLU A 185 -16.73 -8.17 -30.94
C GLU A 185 -16.24 -7.89 -32.37
N ARG A 186 -14.91 -7.86 -32.59
CA ARG A 186 -14.35 -7.67 -33.94
C ARG A 186 -14.72 -8.78 -34.93
N ARG A 187 -14.97 -10.01 -34.46
CA ARG A 187 -15.41 -11.11 -35.32
C ARG A 187 -16.87 -10.96 -35.72
N GLU A 188 -17.71 -10.47 -34.81
CA GLU A 188 -19.11 -10.14 -35.06
C GLU A 188 -19.22 -8.96 -36.02
N GLU A 189 -18.52 -7.85 -35.75
CA GLU A 189 -18.44 -6.68 -36.64
C GLU A 189 -17.98 -7.06 -38.06
N PHE A 190 -16.98 -7.94 -38.15
CA PHE A 190 -16.50 -8.45 -39.44
C PHE A 190 -17.58 -9.26 -40.16
N HIS A 191 -18.29 -10.15 -39.46
CA HIS A 191 -19.39 -10.93 -40.03
C HIS A 191 -20.52 -10.04 -40.55
N GLU A 192 -20.93 -9.04 -39.77
CA GLU A 192 -21.95 -8.07 -40.18
C GLU A 192 -21.51 -7.27 -41.42
N ARG A 193 -20.27 -6.77 -41.42
CA ARG A 193 -19.71 -6.04 -42.56
C ARG A 193 -19.65 -6.91 -43.81
N TRP A 194 -19.25 -8.18 -43.68
CA TRP A 194 -19.22 -9.12 -44.79
C TRP A 194 -20.62 -9.45 -45.32
N GLY A 195 -21.59 -9.67 -44.42
CA GLY A 195 -22.99 -9.88 -44.79
C GLY A 195 -23.52 -8.74 -45.65
N ARG A 196 -23.28 -7.49 -45.23
CA ARG A 196 -23.71 -6.28 -45.97
C ARG A 196 -23.12 -6.21 -47.38
N ILE A 197 -21.83 -6.53 -47.54
CA ILE A 197 -21.18 -6.55 -48.87
C ILE A 197 -21.80 -7.62 -49.76
N ARG A 198 -22.01 -8.84 -49.23
CA ARG A 198 -22.55 -9.96 -50.03
C ARG A 198 -23.97 -9.71 -50.51
N HIS A 199 -24.82 -9.12 -49.68
CA HIS A 199 -26.19 -8.77 -50.06
C HIS A 199 -26.25 -7.59 -51.05
N GLY A 200 -25.24 -6.71 -51.07
CA GLY A 200 -25.16 -5.60 -52.02
C GLY A 200 -24.60 -5.95 -53.41
N VAL A 201 -24.10 -7.17 -53.62
CA VAL A 201 -23.45 -7.60 -54.89
C VAL A 201 -24.42 -8.36 -55.82
N HIS A 202 -25.70 -8.51 -55.46
CA HIS A 202 -26.74 -8.93 -56.41
C HIS A 202 -27.28 -7.73 -57.20
N LEU A 203 -26.51 -7.31 -58.22
CA LEU A 203 -26.98 -6.52 -59.37
C LEU A 203 -26.52 -7.19 -60.66
#